data_AF-A0A258CRW7-F1
#
_entry.id   AF-A0A258CRW7-F1
#
_cell.length_a   1.000
_cell.length_b   1.000
_cell.length_c   1.000
_cell.angle_alpha   90.00
_cell.angle_beta   90.00
_cell.angle_gamma   90.00
#
_symmetry.space_group_name_H-M   'P 1'
#
loop_
_entity.id
_entity.type
_entity.pdbx_description
1 polymer ?
#
loop_
_entity_poly.entity_id
_entity_poly.type
_entity_poly.pdbx_seq_one_letter_code
_entity_poly.pdbx_strand_id
1 'polypeptide(L)' 'PLYGEPARLYCPAGVYEVVYKDAEAKTEPRFVINAQNCVHCKTCDIKDPSQNITWTVPEGGGGPGYANM' A
#
# COMPACT_ATOMS: atom_id res chain seq x y z
N PRO A 1 13.20 8.19 0.18
CA PRO A 1 12.63 8.34 1.54
C PRO A 1 13.60 7.79 2.61
N LEU A 2 13.60 8.36 3.82
CA LEU A 2 14.47 7.96 4.94
C LEU A 2 14.35 6.45 5.27
N TYR A 3 13.18 5.85 5.03
CA TYR A 3 12.86 4.46 5.36
C TYR A 3 12.63 3.55 4.15
N GLY A 4 13.04 3.96 2.93
CA GLY A 4 12.96 3.07 1.76
C GLY A 4 11.54 2.67 1.32
N GLU A 5 10.55 3.53 1.58
CA GLU A 5 9.10 3.30 1.42
C GLU A 5 8.55 2.23 2.38
N PRO A 6 8.27 2.60 3.65
CA PRO A 6 7.86 1.66 4.68
C PRO A 6 6.47 1.05 4.45
N ALA A 7 5.62 1.66 3.61
CA ALA A 7 4.28 1.15 3.34
C ALA A 7 4.26 -0.23 2.70
N ARG A 8 5.33 -0.57 1.98
CA ARG A 8 5.56 -1.91 1.43
C ARG A 8 5.76 -2.99 2.51
N LEU A 9 6.16 -2.59 3.71
CA LEU A 9 6.54 -3.51 4.80
C LEU A 9 5.42 -3.69 5.82
N TYR A 10 4.72 -2.61 6.20
CA TYR A 10 3.63 -2.70 7.17
C TYR A 10 2.28 -3.05 6.55
N CYS A 11 2.11 -2.88 5.23
CA CYS A 11 0.84 -3.20 4.58
C CYS A 11 0.69 -4.73 4.49
N PRO A 12 -0.37 -5.31 5.08
CA PRO A 12 -0.52 -6.77 5.13
C PRO A 12 -0.99 -7.39 3.79
N ALA A 13 -1.27 -6.57 2.78
CA ALA A 13 -1.90 -7.01 1.54
C ALA A 13 -1.19 -6.54 0.26
N GLY A 14 0.04 -6.01 0.36
CA GLY A 14 0.79 -5.59 -0.83
C GLY A 14 0.10 -4.49 -1.65
N VAL A 15 -0.57 -3.54 -0.97
CA VAL A 15 -1.21 -2.39 -1.63
C VAL A 15 -0.17 -1.41 -2.19
N TYR A 16 0.98 -1.28 -1.53
CA TYR A 16 1.99 -0.29 -1.88
C TYR A 16 3.22 -0.98 -2.46
N GLU A 17 3.70 -0.49 -3.60
CA GLU A 17 4.89 -0.99 -4.27
C GLU A 17 5.75 0.17 -4.80
N VAL A 18 7.06 -0.08 -4.87
CA VAL A 18 7.97 0.77 -5.65
C VAL A 18 8.44 -0.06 -6.83
N VAL A 19 7.98 0.32 -8.01
CA VAL A 19 8.39 -0.27 -9.28
C VAL A 19 9.48 0.60 -9.91
N TYR A 20 10.31 0.00 -10.75
CA TYR A 20 11.37 0.71 -11.46
C TYR A 20 11.13 0.56 -12.95
N LYS A 21 11.45 1.60 -13.73
CA LYS A 21 11.38 1.50 -15.20
C LYS A 21 12.41 0.52 -15.74
N ASP A 22 13.60 0.51 -15.13
CA ASP A 22 14.61 -0.53 -15.29
C ASP A 22 14.81 -1.23 -13.94
N ALA A 23 14.37 -2.48 -13.86
CA ALA A 23 14.38 -3.27 -12.63
C ALA A 23 15.80 -3.69 -12.21
N GLU A 24 16.69 -3.94 -13.18
CA GLU A 24 18.06 -4.39 -12.92
C GLU A 24 18.92 -3.22 -12.44
N ALA A 25 18.82 -2.09 -13.12
CA ALA A 25 19.54 -0.87 -12.75
C ALA A 25 18.89 -0.10 -11.60
N LYS A 26 17.65 -0.45 -11.22
CA LYS A 26 16.84 0.23 -10.20
C LYS A 26 16.71 1.74 -10.43
N THR A 27 16.46 2.13 -11.68
CA THR A 27 16.32 3.55 -12.07
C THR A 27 14.86 3.96 -12.25
N GLU A 28 14.61 5.27 -12.13
CA GLU A 28 13.28 5.89 -12.26
C GLU A 28 12.20 5.20 -11.39
N PRO A 29 12.35 5.19 -10.05
CA PRO A 29 11.38 4.58 -9.17
C PRO A 29 10.02 5.27 -9.27
N ARG A 30 8.95 4.47 -9.29
CA ARG A 30 7.57 4.93 -9.25
C ARG A 30 6.85 4.25 -8.10
N PHE A 31 6.10 5.04 -7.34
CA PHE A 31 5.22 4.52 -6.32
C PHE A 31 3.88 4.10 -6.96
N VAL A 32 3.47 2.86 -6.72
CA VAL A 32 2.25 2.28 -7.27
C VAL A 32 1.35 1.85 -6.13
N ILE A 33 0.06 2.15 -6.26
CA ILE A 33 -0.98 1.80 -5.29
C ILE A 33 -1.93 0.79 -5.94
N ASN A 34 -1.80 -0.48 -5.56
CA ASN A 34 -2.67 -1.59 -5.95
C ASN A 34 -3.88 -1.65 -5.01
N ALA A 35 -4.75 -0.63 -5.06
CA ALA A 35 -5.86 -0.45 -4.11
C ALA A 35 -6.85 -1.63 -4.10
N GLN A 36 -6.91 -2.41 -5.18
CA GLN A 36 -7.72 -3.62 -5.31
C GLN A 36 -7.36 -4.69 -4.27
N ASN A 37 -6.12 -4.68 -3.77
CA ASN A 37 -5.67 -5.61 -2.73
C ASN A 37 -6.06 -5.17 -1.32
N CYS A 38 -6.65 -3.99 -1.13
CA CYS A 38 -6.87 -3.43 0.21
C CYS A 38 -7.81 -4.30 1.06
N VAL A 39 -7.33 -4.71 2.24
CA VAL A 39 -8.10 -5.47 3.24
C VAL A 39 -8.70 -4.61 4.35
N HIS A 40 -8.74 -3.29 4.15
CA HIS A 40 -9.37 -2.31 5.03
C HIS A 40 -8.82 -2.24 6.48
N CYS A 41 -7.61 -2.76 6.73
CA CYS A 41 -7.00 -2.80 8.07
C CYS A 41 -6.59 -1.44 8.67
N LYS A 42 -6.52 -0.36 7.85
CA LYS A 42 -6.08 1.00 8.22
C LYS A 42 -4.64 1.15 8.70
N THR A 43 -3.81 0.11 8.66
CA THR A 43 -2.41 0.18 9.12
C THR A 43 -1.62 1.30 8.44
N CYS A 44 -1.84 1.54 7.14
CA CYS A 44 -1.18 2.59 6.39
C CYS A 44 -1.52 4.02 6.83
N ASP A 45 -2.77 4.26 7.22
CA ASP A 45 -3.22 5.53 7.75
C ASP A 45 -2.59 5.82 9.13
N ILE A 46 -2.39 4.78 9.94
CA ILE A 46 -1.88 4.88 11.31
C ILE A 46 -0.34 4.89 11.39
N LYS A 47 0.34 4.05 10.60
CA LYS A 47 1.76 3.73 10.78
C LYS A 47 2.68 4.49 9.83
N ASP A 48 2.16 5.25 8.88
CA ASP A 48 3.00 6.05 8.00
C ASP A 48 3.78 7.12 8.80
N PRO A 49 5.13 7.07 8.84
CA PRO A 49 5.92 8.04 9.59
C PRO A 49 5.74 9.47 9.08
N SER A 50 5.41 9.65 7.80
CA SER A 50 5.16 10.96 7.21
C SER A 50 3.72 11.45 7.33
N GLN A 51 2.79 10.61 7.80
CA GLN A 51 1.35 10.91 7.83
C GLN A 51 0.81 11.43 6.48
N ASN A 52 1.30 10.87 5.38
CA ASN A 52 0.99 11.29 4.00
C ASN A 52 0.00 10.36 3.29
N ILE A 53 -0.48 9.30 3.95
CA ILE A 53 -1.50 8.39 3.42
C ILE A 53 -2.82 8.69 4.12
N THR A 54 -3.86 8.99 3.34
CA THR A 54 -5.24 9.11 3.84
C THR A 54 -6.08 7.96 3.31
N TRP A 55 -6.54 7.10 4.21
CA TRP A 55 -7.48 6.04 3.85
C TRP A 55 -8.90 6.60 3.77
N THR A 56 -9.61 6.29 2.68
CA THR A 56 -11.03 6.62 2.52
C THR A 56 -11.81 5.36 2.12
N VAL A 57 -13.12 5.36 2.42
CA VAL A 57 -13.99 4.21 2.14
C VAL A 57 -14.12 4.05 0.61
N PRO A 58 -13.83 2.86 0.04
CA PRO A 58 -14.05 2.60 -1.37
C PRO A 58 -15.54 2.38 -1.67
N GLU A 59 -15.87 2.10 -2.93
CA GLU A 59 -17.23 1.71 -3.33
C GLU A 59 -17.74 0.50 -2.53
N GLY A 60 -19.05 0.48 -2.26
CA GLY A 60 -19.70 -0.57 -1.48
C GLY A 60 -19.58 -1.94 -2.16
N GLY A 61 -19.27 -2.97 -1.37
CA GLY A 61 -19.00 -4.33 -1.88
C GLY A 61 -17.54 -4.60 -2.23
N GLY A 62 -16.67 -3.56 -2.21
CA GLY A 62 -15.22 -3.74 -2.28
C GLY A 62 -14.61 -4.20 -0.95
N GLY A 63 -13.43 -4.81 -1.03
CA GLY A 63 -12.66 -5.28 0.13
C GLY A 63 -12.83 -6.77 0.43
N PRO A 64 -12.43 -7.21 1.62
CA PRO A 64 -12.30 -8.64 1.95
C PRO A 64 -13.65 -9.31 2.23
N GLY A 65 -13.86 -10.49 1.65
CA GLY A 65 -15.01 -11.37 1.94
C GLY A 65 -14.69 -12.40 3.03
N TYR A 66 -14.61 -11.96 4.28
CA TYR A 66 -14.31 -12.86 5.41
C TYR A 66 -15.49 -13.80 5.70
N ALA A 67 -15.37 -15.08 5.34
CA ALA A 67 -16.42 -16.08 5.57
C ALA A 67 -16.30 -16.82 6.91
N ASN A 68 -15.08 -16.95 7.44
CA ASN A 68 -14.77 -17.74 8.65
C ASN A 68 -13.64 -17.08 9.47
N MET A 69 -13.61 -15.74 9.50
CA MET A 69 -12.60 -14.95 10.21
C MET A 69 -13.19 -14.32 11.46
#